data_AF-A0AAD1N0E1-F1
#
_entry.id   AF-A0AAD1N0E1-F1
#
_cell.length_a   1.000
_cell.length_b   1.000
_cell.length_c   1.000
_cell.angle_alpha   90.00
_cell.angle_beta   90.00
_cell.angle_gamma   90.00
#
_symmetry.space_group_name_H-M   'P 1'
#
loop_
_entity.id
_entity.type
_entity.pdbx_description
1 polymer ?
#
loop_
_entity_poly.entity_id
_entity_poly.type
_entity_poly.pdbx_seq_one_letter_code
_entity_poly.pdbx_strand_id
1 'polypeptide(L)'
;MADHKRVVDAGGYGVPTLFFPDGQCLFGPVLIDPPVGEGALRLWDAVVAWTEFPHLYELQRPKTSADQQAIADTLRPYLEARDWVSINRGKVISFDDFR
;
A
#
# COMPACT_ATOMS: atom_id res chain seq x y z
N MET A 1 1.69 15.22 14.10
CA MET A 1 0.22 15.21 14.31
C MET A 1 -0.54 15.84 13.16
N ALA A 2 -0.10 16.97 12.58
CA ALA A 2 -0.79 17.61 11.46
C ALA A 2 -0.96 16.70 10.22
N ASP A 3 0.10 16.01 9.78
CA ASP A 3 0.01 15.11 8.62
C ASP A 3 -0.92 13.93 8.86
N HIS A 4 -0.85 13.33 10.05
CA HIS A 4 -1.77 12.26 10.46
C HIS A 4 -3.22 12.73 10.43
N LYS A 5 -3.51 13.92 10.97
CA LYS A 5 -4.85 14.50 10.92
C LYS A 5 -5.32 14.72 9.48
N ARG A 6 -4.45 15.22 8.61
CA ARG A 6 -4.76 15.42 7.19
C ARG A 6 -5.17 14.12 6.49
N VAL A 7 -4.47 13.02 6.76
CA VAL A 7 -4.81 11.68 6.22
C VAL A 7 -6.18 11.21 6.73
N VAL A 8 -6.41 11.31 8.05
CA VAL A 8 -7.67 10.89 8.67
C VAL A 8 -8.85 11.71 8.15
N ASP A 9 -8.70 13.04 8.05
CA ASP A 9 -9.73 13.95 7.54
C ASP A 9 -10.05 13.66 6.06
N ALA A 10 -9.10 13.14 5.29
CA ALA A 10 -9.30 12.71 3.90
C ALA A 10 -9.92 11.31 3.76
N GLY A 11 -10.30 10.65 4.87
CA GLY A 11 -10.81 9.28 4.87
C GLY A 11 -9.73 8.22 4.63
N GLY A 12 -8.46 8.60 4.67
CA GLY A 12 -7.33 7.68 4.53
C GLY A 12 -7.23 6.75 5.73
N TYR A 13 -7.20 5.44 5.47
CA TYR A 13 -7.12 4.39 6.49
C TYR A 13 -5.79 3.61 6.42
N GLY A 14 -4.81 4.07 5.65
CA GLY A 14 -3.55 3.36 5.48
C GLY A 14 -2.43 4.20 4.84
N VAL A 15 -1.28 3.54 4.67
CA VAL A 15 -0.11 4.10 4.00
C VAL A 15 0.30 3.21 2.81
N PRO A 16 0.80 3.80 1.71
CA PRO A 16 0.98 5.24 1.49
C PRO A 16 -0.31 5.96 1.09
N THR A 17 -0.44 7.23 1.48
CA THR A 17 -1.48 8.16 1.02
C THR A 17 -0.79 9.37 0.40
N LEU A 18 -1.14 9.71 -0.84
CA LEU A 18 -0.57 10.81 -1.61
C LEU A 18 -1.58 11.95 -1.74
N PHE A 19 -1.11 13.19 -1.55
CA PHE A 19 -1.90 14.39 -1.76
C PHE A 19 -1.34 15.19 -2.94
N PHE A 20 -2.23 15.59 -3.85
CA PHE A 20 -1.90 16.38 -5.03
C PHE A 20 -2.25 17.86 -4.83
N PRO A 21 -1.62 18.80 -5.58
CA PRO A 21 -1.83 20.23 -5.41
C PRO A 21 -3.27 20.71 -5.64
N ASP A 22 -4.05 19.97 -6.43
CA ASP A 22 -5.47 20.22 -6.71
C ASP A 22 -6.41 19.68 -5.61
N GLY A 23 -5.86 19.11 -4.54
CA GLY A 23 -6.60 18.57 -3.42
C GLY A 23 -7.00 17.10 -3.58
N GLN A 24 -6.69 16.46 -4.71
CA GLN A 24 -6.91 15.02 -4.88
C GLN A 24 -6.06 14.22 -3.89
N CYS A 25 -6.58 13.07 -3.48
CA CYS A 25 -5.93 12.16 -2.54
C CYS A 25 -6.02 10.73 -3.07
N LEU A 26 -4.87 10.06 -3.21
CA LEU A 26 -4.79 8.68 -3.67
C LEU A 26 -4.20 7.78 -2.58
N PHE A 27 -4.79 6.61 -2.38
CA PHE A 27 -4.17 5.52 -1.62
C PHE A 27 -3.28 4.69 -2.55
N GLY A 28 -2.05 4.41 -2.13
CA GLY A 28 -1.03 3.76 -2.95
C GLY A 28 -0.06 4.72 -3.63
N PRO A 29 0.77 4.23 -4.58
CA PRO A 29 0.90 2.82 -4.96
C PRO A 29 1.49 1.98 -3.83
N VAL A 30 0.93 0.79 -3.59
CA VAL A 30 1.43 -0.16 -2.57
C VAL A 30 2.39 -1.15 -3.23
N LEU A 31 3.64 -1.19 -2.78
CA LEU A 31 4.73 -1.96 -3.39
C LEU A 31 5.51 -2.74 -2.31
N ILE A 32 5.95 -3.97 -2.62
CA ILE A 32 6.94 -4.70 -1.82
C ILE A 32 8.37 -4.52 -2.32
N ASP A 33 8.53 -4.22 -3.61
CA ASP A 33 9.81 -3.99 -4.27
C ASP A 33 9.70 -2.74 -5.14
N PRO A 34 9.95 -1.54 -4.57
CA PRO A 34 9.85 -0.28 -5.30
C PRO A 34 10.91 -0.19 -6.40
N PRO A 35 10.54 0.17 -7.64
CA PRO A 35 11.52 0.35 -8.71
C PRO A 35 12.41 1.58 -8.46
N VAL A 36 13.57 1.61 -9.10
CA VAL A 36 14.51 2.73 -9.07
C VAL A 36 14.78 3.25 -10.49
N GLY A 37 15.37 4.46 -10.59
CA GLY A 37 15.74 5.08 -11.88
C GLY A 37 14.53 5.27 -12.80
N GLU A 38 14.71 4.94 -14.09
CA GLU A 38 13.65 5.03 -15.11
C GLU A 38 12.37 4.25 -14.74
N GLY A 39 12.51 3.13 -14.02
CA GLY A 39 11.36 2.37 -13.54
C GLY A 39 10.50 3.15 -12.55
N ALA A 40 11.13 3.95 -11.68
CA ALA A 40 10.43 4.81 -10.73
C ALA A 40 9.68 5.94 -11.44
N LEU A 41 10.30 6.56 -12.44
CA LEU A 41 9.66 7.60 -13.25
C LEU A 41 8.43 7.07 -13.98
N ARG A 42 8.56 5.91 -14.64
CA ARG A 42 7.43 5.27 -15.32
C ARG A 42 6.26 4.93 -14.39
N LEU A 43 6.57 4.48 -13.17
CA LEU A 43 5.52 4.22 -12.18
C LEU A 43 4.86 5.53 -11.72
N TRP A 44 5.64 6.58 -11.52
CA TRP A 44 5.14 7.89 -11.15
C TRP A 44 4.20 8.47 -12.21
N ASP A 45 4.57 8.37 -13.50
CA ASP A 45 3.71 8.81 -14.61
C ASP A 45 2.37 8.07 -14.61
N ALA A 46 2.37 6.77 -14.31
CA ALA A 46 1.13 5.98 -14.21
C ALA A 46 0.25 6.42 -13.02
N VAL A 47 0.85 6.80 -11.89
CA VAL A 47 0.13 7.31 -10.72
C VAL A 47 -0.46 8.69 -11.00
N VAL A 48 0.29 9.59 -11.63
CA VAL A 48 -0.20 10.93 -12.00
C VAL A 48 -1.32 10.82 -13.04
N ALA A 49 -1.21 9.91 -14.01
CA ALA A 49 -2.28 9.72 -15.00
C ALA A 49 -3.65 9.39 -14.37
N TRP A 50 -3.68 8.76 -13.18
CA TRP A 50 -4.96 8.53 -12.49
C TRP A 50 -5.68 9.82 -12.09
N THR A 51 -4.95 10.89 -11.79
CA THR A 51 -5.56 12.16 -11.38
C THR A 51 -6.36 12.82 -12.51
N GLU A 52 -6.20 12.36 -13.75
CA GLU A 52 -6.97 12.81 -14.92
C GLU A 52 -8.38 12.18 -14.99
N PHE A 53 -8.66 11.14 -14.18
CA PHE A 53 -9.91 10.40 -14.21
C PHE A 53 -10.67 10.55 -12.88
N PRO A 54 -11.48 11.62 -12.69
CA PRO A 54 -12.10 11.96 -11.40
C PRO A 54 -13.15 10.95 -10.90
N HIS A 55 -13.49 9.94 -11.71
CA HIS A 55 -14.44 8.87 -11.37
C HIS A 55 -13.77 7.48 -11.35
N LEU A 56 -12.43 7.43 -11.37
CA LEU A 56 -11.66 6.22 -11.13
C LEU A 56 -11.39 6.09 -9.63
N TYR A 57 -11.99 5.10 -8.98
CA TYR A 57 -11.90 4.94 -7.53
C TYR A 57 -10.93 3.85 -7.10
N GLU A 58 -10.83 2.74 -7.85
CA GLU A 58 -10.01 1.61 -7.46
C GLU A 58 -9.60 0.74 -8.64
N LEU A 59 -8.32 0.35 -8.66
CA LEU A 59 -7.78 -0.72 -9.49
C LEU A 59 -6.79 -1.49 -8.64
N GLN A 60 -7.04 -2.77 -8.44
CA GLN A 60 -6.17 -3.63 -7.65
C GLN A 60 -5.82 -4.90 -8.41
N ARG A 61 -4.61 -5.38 -8.19
CA ARG A 61 -4.21 -6.73 -8.57
C ARG A 61 -4.72 -7.72 -7.52
N PRO A 62 -5.52 -8.74 -7.90
CA PRO A 62 -5.81 -9.86 -7.02
C PRO A 62 -4.49 -10.55 -6.63
N LYS A 63 -4.24 -10.70 -5.33
CA LYS A 63 -3.03 -11.37 -4.83
C LYS A 63 -3.23 -12.88 -4.89
N THR A 64 -2.28 -13.57 -5.52
CA THR A 64 -2.19 -15.03 -5.50
C THR A 64 -1.49 -15.52 -4.24
N SER A 65 -1.51 -16.83 -3.99
CA SER A 65 -0.72 -17.43 -2.90
C SER A 65 0.77 -17.15 -3.04
N ALA A 66 1.29 -17.11 -4.27
CA ALA A 66 2.69 -16.76 -4.52
C ALA A 66 3.00 -15.29 -4.16
N ASP A 67 2.09 -14.37 -4.47
CA ASP A 67 2.24 -12.96 -4.06
C ASP A 67 2.23 -12.83 -2.53
N GLN A 68 1.37 -13.60 -1.85
CA GLN A 68 1.30 -13.60 -0.38
C GLN A 68 2.59 -14.11 0.25
N GLN A 69 3.16 -15.20 -0.30
CA GLN A 69 4.45 -15.73 0.15
C GLN A 69 5.57 -14.71 -0.06
N ALA A 70 5.63 -14.06 -1.23
CA ALA A 70 6.62 -13.02 -1.51
C ALA A 70 6.52 -11.85 -0.52
N ILE A 71 5.30 -11.38 -0.22
CA ILE A 71 5.06 -10.33 0.79
C ILE A 71 5.56 -10.78 2.16
N ALA A 72 5.24 -12.01 2.58
CA ALA A 72 5.65 -12.55 3.87
C ALA A 72 7.19 -12.64 3.98
N ASP A 73 7.86 -13.04 2.91
CA ASP A 73 9.31 -13.17 2.86
C ASP A 73 10.01 -11.80 2.92
N THR A 74 9.55 -10.83 2.14
CA THR A 74 10.09 -9.46 2.16
C THR A 74 9.92 -8.81 3.53
N LEU A 75 8.77 -9.03 4.18
CA LEU A 75 8.46 -8.43 5.48
C LEU A 75 8.92 -9.27 6.68
N ARG A 76 9.53 -10.43 6.45
CA ARG A 76 9.93 -11.36 7.52
C ARG A 76 10.73 -10.70 8.65
N PRO A 77 11.73 -9.83 8.39
CA PRO A 77 12.47 -9.17 9.47
C PRO A 77 11.56 -8.35 10.40
N TYR A 78 10.52 -7.71 9.84
CA TYR A 78 9.54 -6.98 10.63
C TYR A 78 8.55 -7.90 11.35
N LEU A 79 8.13 -8.99 10.70
CA LEU A 79 7.19 -9.95 11.28
C LEU A 79 7.79 -10.74 12.44
N GLU A 80 9.09 -11.01 12.42
CA GLU A 80 9.81 -11.72 13.48
C GLU A 80 10.22 -10.81 14.64
N ALA A 81 10.47 -9.52 14.37
CA ALA A 81 10.94 -8.56 15.38
C ALA A 81 9.82 -7.91 16.22
N ARG A 82 8.55 -8.13 15.86
CA ARG A 82 7.41 -7.49 16.54
C ARG A 82 6.88 -8.32 17.71
N ASP A 83 6.33 -7.64 18.71
CA ASP A 83 5.66 -8.25 19.87
C ASP A 83 4.14 -8.44 19.66
N TRP A 84 3.58 -8.00 18.52
CA TRP A 84 2.15 -8.03 18.23
C TRP A 84 1.77 -9.02 17.12
N VAL A 85 0.54 -9.53 17.20
CA VAL A 85 -0.03 -10.42 16.19
C VAL A 85 -0.62 -9.65 15.00
N SER A 86 -0.70 -10.31 13.84
CA SER A 86 -1.42 -9.75 12.69
C SER A 86 -2.92 -10.00 12.80
N ILE A 87 -3.71 -8.98 12.50
CA ILE A 87 -5.16 -9.06 12.40
C ILE A 87 -5.57 -8.82 10.95
N ASN A 88 -6.36 -9.72 10.39
CA ASN A 88 -7.04 -9.54 9.10
C ASN A 88 -8.55 -9.72 9.30
N ARG A 89 -9.33 -8.66 9.07
CA ARG A 89 -10.79 -8.64 9.24
C ARG A 89 -11.26 -9.21 10.60
N GLY A 90 -10.59 -8.79 11.67
CA GLY A 90 -10.92 -9.19 13.05
C GLY A 90 -10.43 -10.60 13.45
N LYS A 91 -9.73 -11.31 12.57
CA LYS A 91 -9.12 -12.61 12.88
C LYS A 91 -7.61 -12.49 13.02
N VAL A 92 -7.06 -13.12 14.05
CA VAL A 92 -5.62 -13.32 14.16
C VAL A 92 -5.18 -14.22 13.01
N ILE A 93 -4.13 -13.82 12.30
CA ILE A 93 -3.53 -14.61 11.21
C ILE A 93 -2.05 -14.86 11.50
N SER A 94 -1.58 -16.07 11.19
CA SER A 94 -0.15 -16.38 11.10
C SER A 94 0.29 -16.28 9.63
N PHE A 95 1.58 -15.99 9.42
CA PHE A 95 2.20 -16.09 8.10
C PHE A 95 2.95 -17.41 7.91
N ASP A 96 2.99 -18.29 8.92
CA ASP A 96 3.59 -19.62 8.80
C ASP A 96 2.79 -20.53 7.84
N ASP A 97 1.50 -20.24 7.67
CA ASP A 97 0.56 -21.00 6.84
C ASP A 97 0.80 -20.84 5.33
N PHE A 98 1.66 -19.90 4.92
CA PHE A 98 2.00 -19.69 3.50
C PHE A 98 3.12 -20.62 2.99
N ARG A 99 3.73 -21.41 3.89
CA ARG A 99 4.79 -22.38 3.57
C ARG A 99 4.31 -23.65 2.86
#